data_AF-A0A539CXK9-F1
#
_entry.id   AF-A0A539CXK9-F1
#
_cell.length_a   1.000
_cell.length_b   1.000
_cell.length_c   1.000
_cell.angle_alpha   90.00
_cell.angle_beta   90.00
_cell.angle_gamma   90.00
#
_symmetry.space_group_name_H-M   'P 1'
#
loop_
_entity.id
_entity.type
_entity.pdbx_description
1 polymer ?
#
loop_
_entity_poly.entity_id
_entity_poly.type
_entity_poly.pdbx_seq_one_letter_code
_entity_poly.pdbx_strand_id
1 'polypeptide(L)'
;MIKREVTARVVMTAVQPGTNIAEHIEREVAKAKLPTMETKLHRLVAFQEMSFTGVAPTSGLAGHQCTSLLEEIAALGALPESRKLAS
;
A
#
# COMPACT_ATOMS: atom_id res chain seq x y z
N MET A 1 9.65 -24.20 17.66
CA MET A 1 9.22 -23.11 16.74
C MET A 1 8.49 -22.07 17.55
N ILE A 2 9.02 -20.85 17.67
CA ILE A 2 8.31 -19.74 18.31
C ILE A 2 7.14 -19.37 17.39
N LYS A 3 5.90 -19.51 17.89
CA LYS A 3 4.69 -19.03 17.21
C LYS A 3 4.67 -17.49 17.32
N ARG A 4 5.34 -16.81 16.39
CA ARG A 4 5.22 -15.35 16.25
C ARG A 4 3.97 -15.06 15.43
N GLU A 5 3.07 -14.26 15.98
CA GLU A 5 1.95 -13.72 15.22
C GLU A 5 2.50 -12.69 14.21
N VAL A 6 2.20 -12.92 12.93
CA VAL A 6 2.63 -12.04 11.84
C VAL A 6 1.42 -11.28 11.35
N THR A 7 1.38 -9.98 11.60
CA THR A 7 0.33 -9.10 11.08
C THR A 7 0.41 -9.07 9.56
N ALA A 8 -0.65 -9.51 8.89
CA ALA A 8 -0.77 -9.49 7.43
C ALA A 8 -2.01 -8.70 7.00
N ARG A 9 -1.89 -7.95 5.91
CA ARG A 9 -2.96 -7.16 5.30
C ARG A 9 -2.85 -7.21 3.78
N VAL A 10 -3.98 -7.13 3.09
CA VAL A 10 -4.03 -7.02 1.62
C VAL A 10 -3.95 -5.55 1.22
N VAL A 11 -3.00 -5.22 0.35
CA VAL A 11 -2.89 -3.91 -0.31
C VAL A 11 -3.34 -4.06 -1.75
N MET A 12 -4.32 -3.27 -2.17
CA MET A 12 -4.75 -3.23 -3.57
C MET A 12 -3.80 -2.36 -4.37
N THR A 13 -3.19 -2.92 -5.42
CA THR A 13 -2.23 -2.23 -6.27
C THR A 13 -2.67 -2.22 -7.73
N ALA A 14 -2.17 -1.26 -8.50
CA ALA A 14 -2.52 -1.05 -9.90
C ALA A 14 -4.04 -0.96 -10.16
N VAL A 15 -4.78 -0.40 -9.19
CA VAL A 15 -6.24 -0.29 -9.24
C VAL A 15 -6.64 0.71 -10.32
N GLN A 16 -7.63 0.34 -11.13
CA GLN A 16 -8.29 1.24 -12.07
C GLN A 16 -9.72 1.52 -11.55
N PRO A 17 -9.96 2.66 -10.89
CA PRO A 17 -11.26 2.99 -10.31
C PRO A 17 -12.37 3.01 -11.36
N GLY A 18 -13.60 2.66 -10.95
CA GLY A 18 -14.77 2.68 -11.82
C GLY A 18 -14.82 1.57 -12.88
N THR A 19 -13.97 0.54 -12.75
CA THR A 19 -14.00 -0.62 -13.65
C THR A 19 -14.62 -1.85 -12.98
N ASN A 20 -15.29 -2.69 -13.78
CA ASN A 20 -15.84 -3.97 -13.31
C ASN A 20 -14.76 -4.89 -12.72
N ILE A 21 -13.51 -4.78 -13.21
CA ILE A 21 -12.38 -5.57 -12.71
C ILE A 21 -12.04 -5.15 -11.28
N ALA A 22 -11.93 -3.84 -11.01
CA ALA A 22 -11.65 -3.35 -9.66
C ALA A 22 -12.74 -3.80 -8.67
N GLU A 23 -14.01 -3.65 -9.06
CA GLU A 23 -15.14 -4.09 -8.23
C GLU A 23 -15.13 -5.61 -7.99
N HIS A 24 -14.84 -6.41 -9.02
CA HIS A 24 -14.78 -7.86 -8.88
C HIS A 24 -13.69 -8.31 -7.90
N ILE A 25 -12.49 -7.73 -7.99
CA ILE A 25 -11.39 -8.07 -7.08
C ILE A 25 -11.72 -7.67 -5.63
N GLU A 26 -12.32 -6.49 -5.42
CA GLU A 26 -12.76 -6.08 -4.08
C GLU A 26 -13.77 -7.05 -3.47
N ARG A 27 -14.72 -7.54 -4.28
CA ARG A 27 -15.69 -8.56 -3.85
C ARG A 27 -15.03 -9.90 -3.49
N GLU A 28 -14.05 -10.36 -4.27
CA GLU A 28 -13.35 -11.62 -3.98
C GLU A 28 -12.53 -11.53 -2.69
N VAL A 29 -11.86 -10.40 -2.45
CA VAL A 29 -11.11 -10.19 -1.19
C VAL A 29 -12.06 -10.11 0.01
N ALA A 30 -13.20 -9.43 -0.12
CA ALA A 30 -14.22 -9.39 0.92
C ALA A 30 -14.81 -10.78 1.20
N LYS A 31 -15.11 -11.57 0.16
CA LYS A 31 -15.60 -12.94 0.26
C LYS A 31 -14.60 -13.87 0.97
N ALA A 32 -13.31 -13.66 0.74
CA ALA A 32 -12.23 -14.38 1.40
C ALA A 32 -12.00 -13.94 2.87
N LYS A 33 -12.69 -12.89 3.34
CA LYS A 33 -12.55 -12.31 4.69
C LYS A 33 -11.11 -11.95 5.04
N LEU A 34 -10.34 -11.52 4.04
CA LEU A 34 -8.97 -11.09 4.25
C LEU A 34 -8.96 -9.67 4.80
N PRO A 35 -8.14 -9.36 5.82
CA PRO A 35 -8.03 -8.02 6.33
C PRO A 35 -7.30 -7.14 5.30
N THR A 36 -7.91 -6.02 4.91
CA THR A 36 -7.40 -5.12 3.87
C THR A 36 -6.89 -3.82 4.45
N MET A 37 -5.99 -3.15 3.73
CA MET A 37 -5.75 -1.72 3.92
C MET A 37 -6.89 -0.92 3.28
N GLU A 38 -7.13 0.29 3.76
CA GLU A 38 -8.10 1.22 3.15
C GLU A 38 -7.51 1.88 1.90
N THR A 39 -6.21 2.23 1.96
CA THR A 39 -5.49 2.84 0.84
C THR A 39 -5.38 1.87 -0.34
N LYS A 40 -5.83 2.34 -1.50
CA LYS A 40 -5.69 1.67 -2.79
C LYS A 40 -4.66 2.42 -3.63
N LEU A 41 -3.65 1.72 -4.14
CA LEU A 41 -2.67 2.30 -5.07
C LEU A 41 -3.21 2.23 -6.49
N HIS A 42 -3.49 3.39 -7.08
CA HIS A 42 -4.03 3.44 -8.43
C HIS A 42 -2.95 3.13 -9.46
N ARG A 43 -3.38 2.71 -10.65
CA ARG A 43 -2.51 2.59 -11.81
C ARG A 43 -2.13 3.99 -12.32
N LEU A 44 -1.05 4.54 -11.77
CA LEU A 44 -0.53 5.88 -12.11
C LEU A 44 0.88 5.78 -12.69
N VAL A 45 1.17 6.65 -13.67
CA VAL A 45 2.49 6.74 -14.31
C VAL A 45 3.61 7.04 -13.30
N ALA A 46 3.33 7.86 -12.28
CA ALA A 46 4.30 8.19 -11.25
C ALA A 46 4.88 6.96 -10.51
N PHE A 47 4.08 5.89 -10.32
CA PHE A 47 4.59 4.64 -9.74
C PHE A 47 5.44 3.83 -10.72
N GLN A 48 5.21 3.97 -12.03
CA GLN A 48 6.06 3.36 -13.05
C GLN A 48 7.39 4.11 -13.15
N GLU A 49 7.36 5.45 -13.15
CA GLU A 49 8.55 6.31 -13.14
C GLU A 49 9.47 6.00 -11.96
N MET A 50 8.93 5.76 -10.77
CA MET A 50 9.67 5.33 -9.58
C MET A 50 10.54 4.09 -9.85
N SER A 51 10.09 3.15 -10.69
CA SER A 51 10.86 1.94 -11.02
C SER A 51 12.09 2.25 -11.89
N PHE A 52 12.10 3.38 -12.59
CA PHE A 52 13.23 3.83 -13.41
C PHE A 52 14.13 4.83 -12.65
N THR A 53 13.54 5.71 -11.86
CA THR A 53 14.28 6.79 -11.17
C THR A 53 14.75 6.40 -9.78
N GLY A 54 14.13 5.41 -9.15
CA GLY A 54 14.34 5.07 -7.74
C GLY A 54 13.74 6.10 -6.76
N VAL A 55 13.01 7.10 -7.26
CA VAL A 55 12.44 8.18 -6.45
C VAL A 55 10.94 7.93 -6.25
N ALA A 56 10.51 7.81 -5.00
CA ALA A 56 9.10 7.67 -4.66
C ALA A 56 8.33 8.98 -4.95
N PRO A 57 7.07 8.90 -5.42
CA PRO A 57 6.27 10.09 -5.67
C PRO A 57 5.91 10.78 -4.36
N THR A 58 6.17 12.09 -4.27
CA THR A 58 5.89 12.91 -3.07
C THR A 58 4.77 13.92 -3.28
N SER A 59 4.24 14.04 -4.50
CA SER A 59 3.22 15.03 -4.87
C SER A 59 2.11 14.43 -5.72
N GLY A 60 1.02 15.19 -5.87
CA GLY A 60 -0.16 14.77 -6.63
C GLY A 60 -0.85 13.54 -6.03
N LEU A 61 -1.71 12.89 -6.81
CA LEU A 61 -2.50 11.76 -6.32
C LEU A 61 -1.62 10.59 -5.83
N ALA A 62 -0.52 10.29 -6.52
CA ALA A 62 0.40 9.23 -6.12
C ALA A 62 1.08 9.54 -4.78
N GLY A 63 1.52 10.80 -4.57
CA GLY A 63 2.07 11.24 -3.29
C GLY A 63 1.06 11.13 -2.15
N HIS A 64 -0.19 11.55 -2.37
CA HIS A 64 -1.26 11.38 -1.38
C HIS A 64 -1.49 9.90 -1.04
N GLN A 65 -1.53 9.01 -2.04
CA GLN A 65 -1.66 7.56 -1.83
C GLN A 65 -0.49 6.98 -1.04
N CYS A 66 0.75 7.43 -1.29
CA CYS A 66 1.91 7.04 -0.50
C CYS A 66 1.77 7.47 0.97
N THR A 67 1.39 8.72 1.21
CA THR A 67 1.22 9.24 2.58
C THR A 67 0.15 8.47 3.34
N SER A 68 -1.04 8.26 2.75
CA SER A 68 -2.11 7.48 3.40
C SER A 68 -1.70 6.04 3.70
N LEU A 69 -0.98 5.38 2.78
CA LEU A 69 -0.46 4.03 3.04
C LEU A 69 0.53 4.01 4.21
N LEU A 70 1.44 4.99 4.28
CA LEU A 70 2.41 5.08 5.36
C LEU A 70 1.74 5.38 6.71
N GLU A 71 0.71 6.21 6.74
CA GLU A 71 -0.10 6.49 7.94
C GLU A 71 -0.79 5.21 8.44
N GLU A 72 -1.38 4.41 7.55
CA GLU A 72 -2.00 3.16 7.96
C GLU A 72 -0.97 2.12 8.45
N ILE A 73 0.20 2.04 7.81
CA ILE A 73 1.31 1.19 8.28
C ILE A 73 1.81 1.67 9.66
N ALA A 74 1.86 2.98 9.89
CA ALA A 74 2.21 3.57 11.18
C ALA A 74 1.20 3.18 12.26
N ALA A 75 -0.10 3.23 11.95
CA ALA A 75 -1.18 2.83 12.85
C ALA A 75 -1.11 1.34 13.22
N LEU A 76 -0.53 0.51 12.37
CA LEU A 76 -0.24 -0.90 12.67
C LEU A 76 1.03 -1.12 13.51
N GLY A 77 1.76 -0.06 13.86
CA GLY A 77 3.03 -0.15 14.57
C GLY A 77 4.14 -0.82 13.76
N ALA A 78 4.02 -0.80 12.42
CA ALA A 78 4.89 -1.55 11.51
C ALA A 78 5.94 -0.68 10.79
N LEU A 79 5.98 0.63 11.08
CA LEU A 79 7.08 1.47 10.62
C LEU A 79 8.36 1.20 11.43
N PRO A 80 9.53 1.18 10.76
CA PRO A 80 10.79 1.02 11.46
C PRO A 80 11.08 2.23 12.36
N GLU A 81 11.77 1.98 13.47
CA GLU A 81 12.31 3.08 14.28
C GLU A 81 13.27 3.92 13.44
N SER A 82 13.23 5.24 13.65
CA SER A 82 14.14 6.20 13.01
C SER A 82 15.58 5.98 13.49
N ARG A 83 16.24 4.96 12.94
CA ARG A 83 17.66 4.70 13.20
C ARG A 83 18.45 5.66 12.32
N LYS A 84 19.23 6.55 12.95
CA LYS A 84 20.25 7.31 12.22
C LYS A 84 21.15 6.31 11.50
N LEU A 85 21.12 6.32 10.18
CA LEU A 85 22.16 5.69 9.37
C LEU A 85 23.47 6.36 9.75
N ALA A 86 24.52 5.56 9.99
CA ALA A 86 25.83 6.08 10.37
C ALA A 86 26.26 7.12 9.33
N SER A 87 26.45 8.36 9.81
CA SER A 87 26.95 9.51 9.05
C SER A 87 28.44 9.37 8.78
#